data_AF-A0A7V5EMF4-F1
#
_entry.id   AF-A0A7V5EMF4-F1
#
_cell.length_a   1.000
_cell.length_b   1.000
_cell.length_c   1.000
_cell.angle_alpha   90.00
_cell.angle_beta   90.00
_cell.angle_gamma   90.00
#
_symmetry.space_group_name_H-M   'P 1'
#
loop_
_entity.id
_entity.type
_entity.pdbx_description
1 polymer ?
#
loop_
_entity_poly.entity_id
_entity_poly.type
_entity_poly.pdbx_seq_one_letter_code
_entity_poly.pdbx_strand_id
1 'polypeptide(L)'
;MKSYFLLFSFLLTFVFAQAQETFPISPIGTQQVFPGAKIVTHLSAVNHDLPSINLSGINLPSFGSFQDNGKGFGTFTFEPDSADVGKYTVSVQAVSGTDTSRTTFQVIVPELPNGNKYYIDPINGDNNNPGTSSAPWKTLSEVFNTGKNIQANDVLFLRSGNHGSPIINQQKSASTYILAEKGETPVFEKLNFYLAKNWVLSGIKISPEADSTSAKGNYL
;
A
#
# COMPACT_ATOMS: atom_id res chain seq x y z
N MET A 1 71.19 49.66 -14.04
CA MET A 1 69.73 49.44 -14.06
C MET A 1 69.48 47.98 -13.74
N LYS A 2 69.03 47.63 -12.52
CA LYS A 2 68.72 46.24 -12.15
C LYS A 2 67.28 45.96 -12.59
N SER A 3 67.11 45.00 -13.49
CA SER A 3 65.80 44.58 -14.02
C SER A 3 65.15 43.59 -13.06
N TYR A 4 63.91 43.85 -12.64
CA TYR A 4 63.10 42.94 -11.85
C TYR A 4 62.20 42.13 -12.79
N PHE A 5 62.35 40.81 -12.78
CA PHE A 5 61.43 39.89 -13.47
C PHE A 5 60.27 39.59 -12.51
N LEU A 6 59.07 40.05 -12.83
CA LEU A 6 57.84 39.67 -12.13
C LEU A 6 57.41 38.30 -12.63
N LEU A 7 57.61 37.27 -11.81
CA LEU A 7 56.95 35.97 -11.99
C LEU A 7 55.55 36.06 -11.38
N PHE A 8 54.53 36.18 -12.21
CA PHE A 8 53.14 35.96 -11.80
C PHE A 8 52.91 34.44 -11.69
N SER A 9 52.78 33.94 -10.47
CA SER A 9 52.24 32.60 -10.23
C SER A 9 50.72 32.70 -10.28
N PHE A 10 50.11 32.06 -11.28
CA PHE A 10 48.65 31.94 -11.38
C PHE A 10 48.24 30.62 -10.74
N LEU A 11 47.63 30.68 -9.54
CA LEU A 11 47.02 29.50 -8.94
C LEU A 11 45.69 29.25 -9.66
N LEU A 12 45.61 28.21 -10.49
CA LEU A 12 44.35 27.76 -11.08
C LEU A 12 43.67 26.80 -10.09
N THR A 13 42.69 27.29 -9.32
CA THR A 13 41.81 26.43 -8.51
C THR A 13 40.78 25.77 -9.43
N PHE A 14 40.93 24.46 -9.66
CA PHE A 14 39.85 23.64 -10.20
C PHE A 14 38.80 23.42 -9.10
N VAL A 15 37.60 23.97 -9.29
CA VAL A 15 36.42 23.51 -8.55
C VAL A 15 35.83 22.36 -9.37
N PHE A 16 36.05 21.12 -8.93
CA PHE A 16 35.28 20.00 -9.43
C PHE A 16 33.88 20.11 -8.81
N ALA A 17 32.91 20.60 -9.57
CA ALA A 17 31.52 20.36 -9.24
C ALA A 17 31.21 18.90 -9.60
N GLN A 18 31.22 17.99 -8.61
CA GLN A 18 30.49 16.74 -8.80
C GLN A 18 29.02 17.13 -9.00
N ALA A 19 28.40 16.65 -10.07
CA ALA A 19 26.95 16.66 -10.14
C ALA A 19 26.46 15.88 -8.91
N GLN A 20 25.66 16.50 -8.05
CA GLN A 20 25.05 15.78 -6.95
C GLN A 20 24.10 14.76 -7.55
N GLU A 21 24.52 13.50 -7.56
CA GLU A 21 23.69 12.38 -7.98
C GLU A 21 22.43 12.38 -7.08
N THR A 22 21.27 12.28 -7.69
CA THR A 22 20.00 12.55 -6.99
C THR A 22 19.79 11.57 -5.84
N PHE A 23 19.17 12.03 -4.74
CA PHE A 23 18.67 11.19 -3.64
C PHE A 23 17.13 11.07 -3.69
N PRO A 24 16.54 10.46 -4.74
CA PRO A 24 15.10 10.41 -4.90
C PRO A 24 14.45 9.46 -3.89
N ILE A 25 13.26 9.85 -3.45
CA ILE A 25 12.28 8.97 -2.84
C ILE A 25 11.23 8.67 -3.92
N SER A 26 10.87 7.40 -4.11
CA SER A 26 9.82 6.99 -5.03
C SER A 26 8.55 7.80 -4.76
N PRO A 27 7.91 8.43 -5.77
CA PRO A 27 6.68 9.17 -5.57
C PRO A 27 5.62 8.29 -4.90
N ILE A 28 5.04 8.80 -3.81
CA ILE A 28 3.93 8.14 -3.11
C ILE A 28 2.66 8.86 -3.54
N GLY A 29 1.80 8.16 -4.27
CA GLY A 29 0.49 8.68 -4.65
C GLY A 29 -0.41 8.87 -3.42
N THR A 30 -1.52 9.58 -3.59
CA THR A 30 -2.57 9.65 -2.57
C THR A 30 -3.02 8.25 -2.17
N GLN A 31 -3.00 7.97 -0.86
CA GLN A 31 -3.49 6.73 -0.30
C GLN A 31 -4.91 6.93 0.20
N GLN A 32 -5.82 6.02 -0.15
CA GLN A 32 -7.19 6.02 0.37
C GLN A 32 -7.44 4.73 1.14
N VAL A 33 -7.90 4.86 2.38
CA VAL A 33 -8.23 3.72 3.25
C VAL A 33 -9.53 4.00 3.97
N PHE A 34 -10.45 3.03 3.94
CA PHE A 34 -11.75 3.17 4.56
C PHE A 34 -11.71 2.80 6.05
N PRO A 35 -12.62 3.35 6.87
CA PRO A 35 -12.80 2.93 8.26
C PRO A 35 -12.94 1.42 8.42
N GLY A 36 -12.22 0.84 9.40
CA GLY A 36 -12.20 -0.59 9.69
C GLY A 36 -11.39 -1.43 8.69
N ALA A 37 -10.75 -0.80 7.71
CA ALA A 37 -9.88 -1.47 6.75
C ALA A 37 -8.40 -1.19 7.01
N LYS A 38 -7.55 -1.97 6.34
CA LYS A 38 -6.10 -1.79 6.33
C LYS A 38 -5.59 -1.48 4.93
N ILE A 39 -4.62 -0.57 4.84
CA ILE A 39 -3.78 -0.41 3.65
C ILE A 39 -2.31 -0.43 4.06
N VAL A 40 -1.48 -1.02 3.19
CA VAL A 40 -0.02 -1.05 3.34
C VAL A 40 0.60 -0.42 2.09
N THR A 41 1.41 0.61 2.29
CA THR A 41 2.08 1.35 1.22
C THR A 41 3.58 1.18 1.35
N HIS A 42 4.23 0.77 0.27
CA HIS A 42 5.67 0.60 0.22
C HIS A 42 6.32 1.79 -0.48
N LEU A 43 7.53 2.13 -0.06
CA LEU A 43 8.35 3.15 -0.70
C LEU A 43 9.80 2.68 -0.81
N SER A 44 10.52 3.31 -1.73
CA SER A 44 11.96 3.18 -1.84
C SER A 44 12.64 4.53 -1.94
N ALA A 45 13.86 4.62 -1.45
CA ALA A 45 14.76 5.74 -1.64
C ALA A 45 16.11 5.21 -2.13
N VAL A 46 16.75 5.96 -3.03
CA VAL A 46 18.04 5.57 -3.62
C VAL A 46 18.99 6.74 -3.50
N ASN A 47 20.20 6.50 -3.01
CA ASN A 47 21.31 7.43 -3.06
C ASN A 47 22.49 6.69 -3.70
N HIS A 48 22.96 7.19 -4.84
CA HIS A 48 24.00 6.54 -5.63
C HIS A 48 25.40 6.68 -5.01
N ASP A 49 25.63 7.73 -4.21
CA ASP A 49 26.91 8.03 -3.57
C ASP A 49 27.04 7.34 -2.22
N LEU A 50 25.94 7.26 -1.47
CA LEU A 50 25.90 6.77 -0.09
C LEU A 50 24.78 5.72 0.10
N PRO A 51 25.11 4.41 0.11
CA PRO A 51 24.10 3.35 0.13
C PRO A 51 23.43 3.13 1.49
N SER A 52 23.91 3.77 2.56
CA SER A 52 23.35 3.66 3.92
C SER A 52 22.23 4.67 4.14
N ILE A 53 21.01 4.28 3.79
CA ILE A 53 19.82 5.13 3.88
C ILE A 53 18.99 4.74 5.10
N ASN A 54 18.69 5.70 5.96
CA ASN A 54 17.69 5.60 7.02
C ASN A 54 16.42 6.34 6.61
N LEU A 55 15.26 5.75 6.89
CA LEU A 55 13.97 6.33 6.59
C LEU A 55 13.19 6.65 7.87
N SER A 56 12.39 7.72 7.83
CA SER A 56 11.48 8.08 8.91
C SER A 56 10.14 8.58 8.37
N GLY A 57 9.06 8.13 9.00
CA GLY A 57 7.72 8.69 8.81
C GLY A 57 7.48 9.87 9.74
N ILE A 58 6.94 10.96 9.22
CA ILE A 58 6.72 12.21 9.95
C ILE A 58 5.25 12.63 9.74
N ASN A 59 4.65 13.26 10.76
CA ASN A 59 3.23 13.65 10.78
C ASN A 59 2.29 12.46 10.53
N LEU A 60 2.61 11.31 11.13
CA LEU A 60 1.74 10.14 11.10
C LEU A 60 0.46 10.42 11.91
N PRO A 61 -0.73 10.16 11.37
CA PRO A 61 -1.94 10.11 12.18
C PRO A 61 -1.88 8.97 13.20
N SER A 62 -2.70 9.00 14.24
CA SER A 62 -2.74 7.98 15.31
C SER A 62 -3.02 6.56 14.80
N PHE A 63 -3.70 6.44 13.66
CA PHE A 63 -4.00 5.17 12.99
C PHE A 63 -2.92 4.76 11.96
N GLY A 64 -1.81 5.50 11.87
CA GLY A 64 -0.73 5.26 10.93
C GLY A 64 0.58 4.87 11.62
N SER A 65 1.30 3.93 11.04
CA SER A 65 2.66 3.56 11.47
C SER A 65 3.64 3.58 10.29
N PHE A 66 4.93 3.68 10.61
CA PHE A 66 6.02 3.57 9.64
C PHE A 66 7.10 2.62 10.15
N GLN A 67 7.55 1.73 9.27
CA GLN A 67 8.67 0.83 9.50
C GLN A 67 9.74 1.07 8.44
N ASP A 68 10.97 1.35 8.90
CA ASP A 68 12.15 1.28 8.03
C ASP A 68 12.58 -0.19 7.90
N ASN A 69 12.64 -0.71 6.67
CA ASN A 69 13.06 -2.07 6.35
C ASN A 69 14.55 -2.14 5.95
N GLY A 70 15.27 -1.02 6.06
CA GLY A 70 16.67 -0.88 5.70
C GLY A 70 16.89 -0.80 4.20
N LYS A 71 18.13 -0.47 3.82
CA LYS A 71 18.57 -0.34 2.41
C LYS A 71 17.67 0.59 1.58
N GLY A 72 17.10 1.62 2.22
CA GLY A 72 16.21 2.56 1.58
C GLY A 72 14.80 2.03 1.28
N PHE A 73 14.36 0.92 1.87
CA PHE A 73 12.97 0.44 1.77
C PHE A 73 12.19 0.75 3.03
N GLY A 74 10.96 1.24 2.88
CA GLY A 74 10.08 1.55 4.00
C GLY A 74 8.64 1.12 3.76
N THR A 75 7.91 0.93 4.86
CA THR A 75 6.51 0.51 4.83
C THR A 75 5.68 1.42 5.73
N PHE A 76 4.64 2.03 5.15
CA PHE A 76 3.55 2.64 5.91
C PHE A 76 2.41 1.64 6.06
N THR A 77 1.79 1.60 7.24
CA THR A 77 0.53 0.88 7.49
C THR A 77 -0.50 1.85 8.06
N PHE A 78 -1.71 1.86 7.51
CA PHE A 78 -2.82 2.69 8.00
C PHE A 78 -4.05 1.83 8.28
N GLU A 79 -4.62 2.01 9.47
CA GLU A 79 -5.73 1.21 10.00
C GLU A 79 -6.77 2.09 10.74
N PRO A 80 -7.42 3.03 10.01
CA PRO A 80 -8.35 3.98 10.60
C PRO A 80 -9.64 3.32 11.08
N ASP A 81 -10.29 3.95 12.05
CA ASP A 81 -11.65 3.67 12.46
C ASP A 81 -12.61 4.77 11.97
N SER A 82 -13.90 4.66 12.29
CA SER A 82 -14.91 5.63 11.82
C SER A 82 -14.71 7.05 12.36
N ALA A 83 -13.99 7.21 13.48
CA ALA A 83 -13.67 8.50 14.05
C ALA A 83 -12.57 9.25 13.27
N ASP A 84 -11.84 8.54 12.39
CA ASP A 84 -10.67 9.07 11.69
C ASP A 84 -11.00 9.62 10.29
N VAL A 85 -12.28 9.73 9.92
CA VAL A 85 -12.71 10.27 8.62
C VAL A 85 -12.12 11.67 8.42
N GLY A 86 -11.40 11.86 7.32
CA GLY A 86 -10.66 13.09 7.07
C GLY A 86 -9.54 12.96 6.03
N LYS A 87 -8.73 14.01 5.93
CA LYS A 87 -7.55 14.08 5.06
C LYS A 87 -6.33 14.42 5.90
N TYR A 88 -5.24 13.69 5.69
CA TYR A 88 -4.01 13.77 6.48
C TYR A 88 -2.82 13.93 5.56
N THR A 89 -1.93 14.86 5.87
CA THR A 89 -0.68 15.05 5.12
C THR A 89 0.46 14.34 5.85
N VAL A 90 0.93 13.25 5.27
CA VAL A 90 2.03 12.44 5.81
C VAL A 90 3.31 12.79 5.06
N SER A 91 4.43 12.81 5.77
CA SER A 91 5.76 13.04 5.20
C SER A 91 6.65 11.82 5.40
N VAL A 92 7.57 11.60 4.47
CA VAL A 92 8.69 10.67 4.62
C VAL A 92 10.00 11.43 4.43
N GLN A 93 10.97 11.14 5.28
CA GLN A 93 12.32 11.66 5.18
C GLN A 93 13.32 10.51 5.02
N ALA A 94 14.20 10.65 4.04
CA ALA A 94 15.35 9.78 3.83
C ALA A 94 16.63 10.53 4.19
N VAL A 95 17.51 9.89 4.93
CA VAL A 95 18.81 10.43 5.34
C VAL A 95 19.91 9.45 4.96
N SER A 96 20.95 9.95 4.29
CA SER A 96 22.15 9.19 3.96
C SER A 96 23.39 10.05 4.21
N GLY A 97 24.13 9.76 5.27
CA GLY A 97 25.19 10.67 5.75
C GLY A 97 24.63 12.06 6.09
N THR A 98 25.09 13.09 5.39
CA THR A 98 24.57 14.47 5.49
C THR A 98 23.45 14.77 4.49
N ASP A 99 23.22 13.90 3.52
CA ASP A 99 22.19 14.12 2.51
C ASP A 99 20.82 13.83 3.11
N THR A 100 19.88 14.71 2.81
CA THR A 100 18.50 14.59 3.27
C THR A 100 17.55 14.84 2.12
N SER A 101 16.60 13.93 1.94
CA SER A 101 15.49 14.04 1.00
C SER A 101 14.17 13.93 1.74
N ARG A 102 13.14 14.64 1.29
CA ARG A 102 11.82 14.61 1.92
C ARG A 102 10.73 14.74 0.85
N THR A 103 9.68 13.95 1.01
CA THR A 103 8.46 14.08 0.21
C THR A 103 7.23 13.90 1.08
N THR A 104 6.07 14.30 0.54
CA THR A 104 4.79 14.26 1.24
C THR A 104 3.73 13.61 0.38
N PHE A 105 2.75 12.97 1.01
CA PHE A 105 1.58 12.41 0.34
C PHE A 105 0.32 12.58 1.20
N GLN A 106 -0.83 12.48 0.55
CA GLN A 106 -2.13 12.55 1.23
C GLN A 106 -2.60 11.14 1.61
N VAL A 107 -3.10 11.01 2.83
CA VAL A 107 -3.91 9.87 3.27
C VAL A 107 -5.34 10.36 3.44
N ILE A 108 -6.27 9.73 2.73
CA ILE A 108 -7.70 10.07 2.76
C ILE A 108 -8.46 8.93 3.40
N VAL A 109 -9.20 9.25 4.46
CA VAL A 109 -10.16 8.37 5.12
C VAL A 109 -11.56 8.87 4.77
N PRO A 110 -12.21 8.31 3.74
CA PRO A 110 -13.58 8.68 3.40
C PRO A 110 -14.58 8.01 4.36
N GLU A 111 -15.82 8.50 4.37
CA GLU A 111 -16.92 7.76 4.98
C GLU A 111 -17.14 6.42 4.26
N LEU A 112 -17.54 5.40 5.01
CA LEU A 112 -18.02 4.17 4.40
C LEU A 112 -19.32 4.44 3.64
N PRO A 113 -19.54 3.75 2.51
CA PRO A 113 -20.83 3.83 1.81
C PRO A 113 -21.97 3.29 2.70
N ASN A 114 -23.20 3.68 2.35
CA ASN A 114 -24.41 3.31 3.10
C ASN A 114 -24.97 1.91 2.79
N GLY A 115 -24.18 1.02 2.19
CA GLY A 115 -24.56 -0.37 1.94
C GLY A 115 -24.31 -1.29 3.14
N ASN A 116 -24.59 -2.57 2.95
CA ASN A 116 -24.38 -3.60 3.96
C ASN A 116 -22.90 -3.89 4.14
N LYS A 117 -22.53 -4.29 5.35
CA LYS A 117 -21.18 -4.76 5.70
C LYS A 117 -21.22 -6.27 5.85
N TYR A 118 -20.37 -6.96 5.09
CA TYR A 118 -20.18 -8.39 5.19
C TYR A 118 -18.75 -8.73 5.58
N TYR A 119 -18.58 -9.84 6.29
CA TYR A 119 -17.29 -10.33 6.75
C TYR A 119 -17.04 -11.72 6.16
N ILE A 120 -15.80 -11.93 5.70
CA ILE A 120 -15.38 -13.16 5.04
C ILE A 120 -14.10 -13.65 5.73
N ASP A 121 -14.12 -14.87 6.24
CA ASP A 121 -13.07 -15.46 7.07
C ASP A 121 -12.76 -16.88 6.57
N PRO A 122 -11.64 -17.09 5.87
CA PRO A 122 -11.26 -18.41 5.36
C PRO A 122 -11.09 -19.46 6.45
N ILE A 123 -10.76 -19.05 7.67
CA ILE A 123 -10.49 -19.94 8.80
C ILE A 123 -11.81 -20.31 9.47
N ASN A 124 -12.58 -19.32 9.93
CA ASN A 124 -13.74 -19.53 10.80
C ASN A 124 -15.11 -19.37 10.11
N GLY A 125 -15.15 -18.94 8.85
CA GLY A 125 -16.39 -18.69 8.13
C GLY A 125 -17.09 -19.95 7.63
N ASP A 126 -18.34 -19.80 7.21
CA ASP A 126 -19.16 -20.84 6.58
C ASP A 126 -20.08 -20.20 5.53
N ASN A 127 -20.34 -20.88 4.42
CA ASN A 127 -21.19 -20.36 3.34
C ASN A 127 -22.66 -20.25 3.74
N ASN A 128 -23.12 -20.96 4.76
CA ASN A 128 -24.49 -20.86 5.25
C ASN A 128 -24.70 -19.69 6.22
N ASN A 129 -23.61 -19.06 6.67
CA ASN A 129 -23.68 -17.92 7.56
C ASN A 129 -24.31 -16.68 6.88
N PRO A 130 -24.86 -15.75 7.67
CA PRO A 130 -25.40 -14.49 7.16
C PRO A 130 -24.32 -13.50 6.67
N GLY A 131 -23.03 -13.74 6.96
CA GLY A 131 -21.94 -12.86 6.58
C GLY A 131 -21.71 -11.71 7.57
N THR A 132 -22.15 -11.85 8.82
CA THR A 132 -21.91 -10.87 9.88
C THR A 132 -20.50 -11.05 10.48
N SER A 133 -20.00 -10.07 11.24
CA SER A 133 -18.67 -10.17 11.87
C SER A 133 -18.52 -11.39 12.80
N SER A 134 -19.59 -11.79 13.48
CA SER A 134 -19.63 -12.97 14.37
C SER A 134 -19.95 -14.28 13.65
N ALA A 135 -20.54 -14.22 12.46
CA ALA A 135 -20.85 -15.37 11.61
C ALA A 135 -20.48 -15.02 10.16
N PRO A 136 -19.17 -15.04 9.82
CA PRO A 136 -18.68 -14.62 8.52
C PRO A 136 -18.90 -15.68 7.43
N TRP A 137 -18.88 -15.27 6.18
CA TRP A 137 -18.81 -16.21 5.04
C TRP A 137 -17.43 -16.86 4.94
N LYS A 138 -17.30 -17.99 4.23
CA LYS A 138 -16.06 -18.77 4.17
C LYS A 138 -14.94 -18.07 3.39
N THR A 139 -14.94 -18.15 2.05
CA THR A 139 -13.91 -17.47 1.23
C THR A 139 -14.58 -16.53 0.24
N LEU A 140 -13.80 -15.60 -0.32
CA LEU A 140 -14.35 -14.70 -1.33
C LEU A 140 -14.66 -15.45 -2.63
N SER A 141 -13.90 -16.50 -2.96
CA SER A 141 -14.22 -17.40 -4.08
C SER A 141 -15.58 -18.06 -3.89
N GLU A 142 -15.85 -18.59 -2.70
CA GLU A 142 -17.13 -19.21 -2.37
C GLU A 142 -18.30 -18.23 -2.40
N VAL A 143 -18.09 -17.00 -1.92
CA VAL A 143 -19.09 -15.92 -1.98
C VAL A 143 -19.55 -15.66 -3.41
N PHE A 144 -18.63 -15.64 -4.38
CA PHE A 144 -18.98 -15.45 -5.79
C PHE A 144 -19.52 -16.72 -6.46
N ASN A 145 -18.97 -17.89 -6.13
CA ASN A 145 -19.42 -19.18 -6.68
C ASN A 145 -20.85 -19.53 -6.25
N THR A 146 -21.22 -19.22 -5.00
CA THR A 146 -22.55 -19.47 -4.46
C THR A 146 -23.56 -18.36 -4.77
N GLY A 147 -23.14 -17.30 -5.48
CA GLY A 147 -24.03 -16.23 -5.92
C GLY A 147 -24.63 -15.42 -4.77
N LYS A 148 -23.84 -15.15 -3.71
CA LYS A 148 -24.30 -14.28 -2.61
C LYS A 148 -24.80 -12.95 -3.15
N ASN A 149 -25.93 -12.49 -2.61
CA ASN A 149 -26.57 -11.25 -3.05
C ASN A 149 -25.83 -10.01 -2.52
N ILE A 150 -24.78 -9.62 -3.22
CA ILE A 150 -24.03 -8.39 -2.96
C ILE A 150 -24.66 -7.27 -3.77
N GLN A 151 -24.98 -6.14 -3.16
CA GLN A 151 -25.55 -4.95 -3.79
C GLN A 151 -24.48 -3.88 -4.03
N ALA A 152 -24.80 -2.89 -4.87
CA ALA A 152 -23.95 -1.71 -4.98
C ALA A 152 -23.88 -0.99 -3.63
N ASN A 153 -22.76 -0.32 -3.34
CA ASN A 153 -22.45 0.32 -2.06
C ASN A 153 -22.16 -0.65 -0.89
N ASP A 154 -22.28 -1.97 -1.07
CA ASP A 154 -21.88 -2.93 -0.03
C ASP A 154 -20.36 -2.94 0.17
N VAL A 155 -19.96 -3.34 1.38
CA VAL A 155 -18.57 -3.44 1.81
C VAL A 155 -18.30 -4.85 2.33
N LEU A 156 -17.32 -5.51 1.75
CA LEU A 156 -16.86 -6.85 2.11
C LEU A 156 -15.51 -6.72 2.80
N PHE A 157 -15.49 -6.95 4.12
CA PHE A 157 -14.29 -7.02 4.93
C PHE A 157 -13.72 -8.44 4.90
N LEU A 158 -12.43 -8.55 4.58
CA LEU A 158 -11.72 -9.81 4.44
C LEU A 158 -10.76 -10.00 5.62
N ARG A 159 -10.87 -11.15 6.29
CA ARG A 159 -9.93 -11.59 7.32
C ARG A 159 -8.76 -12.36 6.74
N SER A 160 -7.71 -12.55 7.54
CA SER A 160 -6.51 -13.26 7.11
C SER A 160 -6.81 -14.69 6.69
N GLY A 161 -6.06 -15.15 5.69
CA GLY A 161 -6.18 -16.49 5.13
C GLY A 161 -6.25 -16.48 3.61
N ASN A 162 -6.21 -17.67 3.02
CA ASN A 162 -6.34 -17.87 1.59
C ASN A 162 -7.82 -17.81 1.18
N HIS A 163 -8.22 -16.80 0.40
CA HIS A 163 -9.58 -16.72 -0.16
C HIS A 163 -9.72 -17.43 -1.53
N GLY A 164 -8.71 -18.17 -1.94
CA GLY A 164 -8.65 -18.93 -3.19
C GLY A 164 -8.42 -18.05 -4.42
N SER A 165 -9.12 -18.37 -5.50
CA SER A 165 -9.03 -17.69 -6.80
C SER A 165 -10.35 -16.98 -7.21
N PRO A 166 -10.75 -15.87 -6.57
CA PRO A 166 -12.03 -15.21 -6.85
C PRO A 166 -12.20 -14.80 -8.31
N ILE A 167 -13.40 -15.03 -8.84
CA ILE A 167 -13.83 -14.55 -10.16
C ILE A 167 -14.94 -13.53 -9.95
N ILE A 168 -14.64 -12.27 -10.22
CA ILE A 168 -15.63 -11.20 -10.13
C ILE A 168 -16.25 -11.03 -11.52
N ASN A 169 -17.53 -11.37 -11.63
CA ASN A 169 -18.25 -11.35 -12.90
C ASN A 169 -19.54 -10.50 -12.91
N GLN A 170 -19.74 -9.68 -11.88
CA GLN A 170 -20.95 -8.90 -11.69
C GLN A 170 -20.71 -7.42 -12.01
N GLN A 171 -21.71 -6.79 -12.64
CA GLN A 171 -21.74 -5.34 -12.82
C GLN A 171 -22.57 -4.69 -11.71
N LYS A 172 -22.06 -3.59 -11.15
CA LYS A 172 -22.73 -2.84 -10.09
C LYS A 172 -23.10 -1.44 -10.58
N SER A 173 -24.23 -0.93 -10.12
CA SER A 173 -24.70 0.43 -10.44
C SER A 173 -23.85 1.53 -9.79
N ALA A 174 -23.20 1.22 -8.66
CA ALA A 174 -22.22 2.05 -7.98
C ALA A 174 -21.08 1.18 -7.40
N SER A 175 -20.06 1.81 -6.83
CA SER A 175 -18.89 1.12 -6.26
C SER A 175 -19.28 0.11 -5.19
N THR A 176 -18.71 -1.09 -5.25
CA THR A 176 -18.78 -2.12 -4.22
C THR A 176 -17.36 -2.42 -3.76
N TYR A 177 -17.17 -2.53 -2.44
CA TYR A 177 -15.85 -2.48 -1.83
C TYR A 177 -15.47 -3.84 -1.28
N ILE A 178 -14.24 -4.28 -1.56
CA ILE A 178 -13.64 -5.49 -1.00
C ILE A 178 -12.34 -5.04 -0.33
N LEU A 179 -12.31 -5.09 0.99
CA LEU A 179 -11.28 -4.45 1.79
C LEU A 179 -10.68 -5.48 2.74
N ALA A 180 -9.36 -5.46 2.91
CA ALA A 180 -8.77 -6.13 4.07
C ALA A 180 -9.27 -5.47 5.35
N GLU A 181 -9.79 -6.26 6.29
CA GLU A 181 -10.17 -5.78 7.61
C GLU A 181 -8.92 -5.30 8.37
N LYS A 182 -9.10 -4.34 9.27
CA LYS A 182 -8.07 -3.84 10.18
C LYS A 182 -7.34 -5.00 10.88
N GLY A 183 -6.01 -4.97 10.88
CA GLY A 183 -5.15 -6.03 11.42
C GLY A 183 -4.95 -7.22 10.49
N GLU A 184 -5.78 -7.39 9.46
CA GLU A 184 -5.84 -8.61 8.67
C GLU A 184 -4.94 -8.55 7.43
N THR A 185 -4.60 -9.72 6.87
CA THR A 185 -3.76 -9.84 5.67
C THR A 185 -4.33 -10.91 4.74
N PRO A 186 -5.46 -10.65 4.07
CA PRO A 186 -6.10 -11.61 3.16
C PRO A 186 -5.20 -11.87 1.94
N VAL A 187 -5.17 -13.13 1.51
CA VAL A 187 -4.38 -13.56 0.35
C VAL A 187 -5.28 -14.21 -0.68
N PHE A 188 -5.09 -13.85 -1.95
CA PHE A 188 -5.68 -14.54 -3.10
C PHE A 188 -4.58 -15.29 -3.85
N GLU A 189 -4.87 -16.49 -4.30
CA GLU A 189 -4.01 -17.22 -5.25
C GLU A 189 -3.97 -16.53 -6.60
N LYS A 190 -5.17 -16.11 -7.04
CA LYS A 190 -5.42 -15.45 -8.32
C LYS A 190 -6.65 -14.56 -8.19
N LEU A 191 -6.73 -13.51 -8.99
CA LEU A 191 -7.92 -12.66 -9.09
C LEU A 191 -8.27 -12.45 -10.55
N ASN A 192 -9.50 -12.77 -10.93
CA ASN A 192 -9.99 -12.56 -12.30
C ASN A 192 -11.20 -11.63 -12.31
N PHE A 193 -11.22 -10.72 -13.28
CA PHE A 193 -12.39 -9.89 -13.59
C PHE A 193 -12.93 -10.29 -14.94
N TYR A 194 -14.24 -10.56 -15.02
CA TYR A 194 -14.92 -10.89 -16.27
C TYR A 194 -16.19 -10.05 -16.39
N LEU A 195 -16.22 -9.07 -17.29
CA LEU A 195 -17.35 -8.12 -17.42
C LEU A 195 -17.72 -7.42 -16.09
N ALA A 196 -16.78 -7.34 -15.15
CA ALA A 196 -16.99 -6.70 -13.86
C ALA A 196 -17.03 -5.18 -13.99
N LYS A 197 -17.88 -4.52 -13.21
CA LYS A 197 -17.98 -3.06 -13.19
C LYS A 197 -18.18 -2.54 -11.78
N ASN A 198 -17.47 -1.46 -11.44
CA ASN A 198 -17.58 -0.73 -10.18
C ASN A 198 -17.19 -1.55 -8.93
N TRP A 199 -16.04 -2.22 -8.99
CA TRP A 199 -15.44 -2.90 -7.84
C TRP A 199 -14.20 -2.14 -7.37
N VAL A 200 -14.08 -1.93 -6.07
CA VAL A 200 -12.92 -1.30 -5.44
C VAL A 200 -12.30 -2.32 -4.49
N LEU A 201 -11.01 -2.59 -4.67
CA LEU A 201 -10.26 -3.54 -3.86
C LEU A 201 -9.12 -2.81 -3.15
N SER A 202 -8.89 -3.09 -1.87
CA SER A 202 -7.77 -2.47 -1.12
C SER A 202 -7.25 -3.38 0.00
N GLY A 203 -5.95 -3.33 0.25
CA GLY A 203 -5.29 -4.07 1.34
C GLY A 203 -5.06 -5.57 1.09
N ILE A 204 -5.23 -6.04 -0.15
CA ILE A 204 -5.19 -7.47 -0.48
C ILE A 204 -3.82 -7.88 -1.02
N LYS A 205 -3.34 -9.06 -0.63
CA LYS A 205 -2.17 -9.71 -1.23
C LYS A 205 -2.62 -10.69 -2.31
N ILE A 206 -1.93 -10.72 -3.45
CA ILE A 206 -2.11 -11.76 -4.46
C ILE A 206 -0.80 -12.55 -4.56
N SER A 207 -0.87 -13.86 -4.37
CA SER A 207 0.27 -14.75 -4.42
C SER A 207 -0.19 -16.18 -4.74
N PRO A 208 0.35 -16.83 -5.78
CA PRO A 208 0.00 -18.21 -6.14
C PRO A 208 0.47 -19.26 -5.10
N GLU A 209 1.20 -18.82 -4.09
CA GLU A 209 1.70 -19.62 -2.96
C GLU A 209 0.94 -19.26 -1.67
N ALA A 210 -0.34 -18.90 -1.80
CA ALA A 210 -1.19 -18.52 -0.68
C ALA A 210 -1.30 -19.62 0.39
N ASP A 211 -1.11 -20.87 -0.01
CA ASP A 211 -0.85 -22.04 0.86
C ASP A 211 0.51 -22.67 0.51
N SER A 212 1.06 -23.51 1.39
CA SER A 212 2.33 -24.26 1.22
C SER A 212 2.40 -25.19 -0.01
N THR A 213 1.39 -25.15 -0.87
CA THR A 213 1.32 -25.82 -2.16
C THR A 213 1.13 -24.78 -3.25
N SER A 214 2.20 -24.39 -3.93
CA SER A 214 2.16 -23.43 -5.05
C SER A 214 1.17 -23.90 -6.11
N ALA A 215 0.16 -23.10 -6.42
CA ALA A 215 -0.64 -23.26 -7.63
C ALA A 215 0.28 -22.96 -8.82
N LYS A 216 0.75 -24.00 -9.52
CA LYS A 216 1.63 -23.84 -10.68
C LYS A 216 0.93 -22.96 -11.72
N GLY A 217 1.52 -21.80 -12.00
CA GLY A 217 1.04 -20.91 -13.05
C GLY A 217 1.16 -21.58 -14.42
N ASN A 218 0.04 -21.72 -15.12
CA ASN A 218 0.06 -21.95 -16.57
C ASN A 218 0.23 -20.58 -17.24
N TYR A 219 1.46 -20.27 -17.60
CA TYR A 219 1.77 -19.22 -18.56
C TYR A 219 1.66 -19.84 -19.96
N LEU A 220 0.49 -19.71 -20.57
CA LEU A 220 0.30 -19.85 -22.02
C LEU A 220 -0.03 -18.47 -22.59
#